data_AF-A0A359LN61-F1
#
_entry.id   AF-A0A359LN61-F1
#
_cell.length_a   1.000
_cell.length_b   1.000
_cell.length_c   1.000
_cell.angle_alpha   90.00
_cell.angle_beta   90.00
_cell.angle_gamma   90.00
#
_symmetry.space_group_name_H-M   'P 1'
#
loop_
_entity.id
_entity.type
_entity.pdbx_description
1 polymer ?
#
loop_
_entity_poly.entity_id
_entity_poly.type
_entity_poly.pdbx_seq_one_letter_code
_entity_poly.pdbx_strand_id
1 'polypeptide(L)' 'VMGTFIRTTQVNVTAVCDVYAERVDRALQNAPGAKGFGDHRKLLELKELDAVLIATPDHWHALTAIDALNAGKDVYVEKP' A
#
# COMPACT_ATOMS: atom_id res chain seq x y z
N VAL A 1 7.76 -8.45 1.21
CA VAL A 1 6.66 -8.41 2.21
C VAL A 1 5.29 -8.76 1.62
N MET A 2 4.86 -8.11 0.52
CA MET A 2 3.55 -8.38 -0.10
C MET A 2 3.25 -9.87 -0.35
N GLY A 3 4.23 -10.64 -0.83
CA GLY A 3 4.06 -12.09 -1.06
C GLY A 3 3.80 -12.93 0.19
N THR A 4 4.06 -12.41 1.39
CA THR A 4 3.67 -13.05 2.66
C THR A 4 2.20 -12.75 2.96
N PHE A 5 1.76 -11.50 2.78
CA PHE A 5 0.37 -11.08 2.99
C PHE A 5 -0.61 -11.77 2.05
N ILE A 6 -0.21 -12.03 0.80
CA ILE A 6 -1.06 -12.76 -0.17
C ILE A 6 -1.28 -14.24 0.24
N ARG A 7 -0.35 -14.85 1.00
CA ARG A 7 -0.44 -16.27 1.37
C ARG A 7 -1.23 -16.53 2.64
N THR A 8 -1.43 -15.52 3.47
CA THR A 8 -2.19 -15.64 4.72
C THR A 8 -3.64 -15.24 4.50
N THR A 9 -4.56 -15.87 5.22
CA THR A 9 -5.99 -15.50 5.22
C THR A 9 -6.33 -14.43 6.25
N GLN A 10 -5.36 -13.98 7.05
CA GLN A 10 -5.58 -13.01 8.12
C GLN A 10 -5.63 -11.56 7.62
N VAL A 11 -5.10 -11.29 6.44
CA VAL A 11 -5.14 -9.96 5.81
C VAL A 11 -5.61 -10.09 4.39
N ASN A 12 -6.24 -9.03 3.87
CA ASN A 12 -6.65 -8.93 2.48
C ASN A 12 -5.93 -7.75 1.82
N VAL A 13 -5.26 -7.98 0.69
CA VAL A 13 -4.59 -6.92 -0.07
C VAL A 13 -5.63 -6.27 -0.98
N THR A 14 -6.22 -5.15 -0.54
CA THR A 14 -7.31 -4.46 -1.25
C THR A 14 -6.84 -3.38 -2.22
N ALA A 15 -5.62 -2.88 -2.04
CA ALA A 15 -5.04 -1.83 -2.87
C ALA A 15 -3.52 -1.95 -2.97
N VAL A 16 -2.97 -1.50 -4.10
CA VAL A 16 -1.53 -1.41 -4.36
C VAL A 16 -1.20 -0.06 -4.99
N CYS A 17 -0.05 0.51 -4.67
CA CYS A 17 0.37 1.81 -5.19
C CYS A 17 1.85 1.83 -5.53
N ASP A 18 2.19 2.32 -6.71
CA ASP A 18 3.56 2.62 -7.13
C ASP A 18 3.50 3.69 -8.24
N VAL A 19 4.46 4.61 -8.26
CA VAL A 19 4.57 5.63 -9.32
C VAL A 19 4.90 5.01 -10.68
N TYR A 20 5.46 3.80 -10.69
CA TYR A 20 5.75 3.05 -11.90
C TYR A 20 4.62 2.05 -12.21
N ALA A 21 3.86 2.34 -13.26
CA ALA A 21 2.68 1.57 -13.66
C ALA A 21 2.95 0.07 -13.84
N GLU A 22 4.09 -0.31 -14.42
CA GLU A 22 4.43 -1.74 -14.60
C GLU A 22 4.53 -2.50 -13.27
N ARG A 23 4.94 -1.83 -12.18
CA ARG A 23 4.98 -2.45 -10.85
C ARG A 23 3.59 -2.64 -10.27
N VAL A 24 2.68 -1.69 -10.52
CA VAL A 24 1.25 -1.81 -10.17
C VAL A 24 0.64 -3.00 -10.90
N ASP A 25 0.82 -3.09 -12.22
CA ASP A 25 0.27 -4.17 -13.03
C ASP A 25 0.76 -5.55 -12.56
N ARG A 26 2.06 -5.67 -12.28
CA ARG A 26 2.64 -6.90 -11.72
C ARG A 26 2.09 -7.23 -10.33
N ALA A 27 1.84 -6.23 -9.49
CA ALA A 27 1.26 -6.46 -8.17
C ALA A 27 -0.20 -6.95 -8.29
N LEU A 28 -0.99 -6.36 -9.20
CA LEU A 28 -2.37 -6.75 -9.46
C LEU A 28 -2.50 -8.20 -9.98
N GLN A 29 -1.53 -8.68 -10.76
CA GLN A 29 -1.48 -10.10 -11.17
C GLN A 29 -1.39 -11.05 -9.97
N ASN A 30 -0.79 -10.63 -8.86
CA ASN A 30 -0.61 -11.42 -7.66
C ASN A 30 -1.68 -11.19 -6.59
N ALA A 31 -2.43 -10.08 -6.68
CA ALA A 31 -3.51 -9.72 -5.77
C ALA A 31 -4.81 -9.48 -6.56
N PRO A 32 -5.51 -10.54 -6.99
CA PRO A 32 -6.75 -10.41 -7.75
C PRO A 32 -7.81 -9.66 -6.95
N GLY A 33 -8.38 -8.61 -7.54
CA GLY A 33 -9.40 -7.77 -6.90
C GLY A 33 -8.85 -6.55 -6.14
N ALA A 34 -7.53 -6.39 -6.03
CA ALA A 34 -6.93 -5.17 -5.53
C ALA A 34 -7.14 -4.00 -6.52
N LYS A 35 -7.24 -2.78 -5.99
CA LYS A 35 -7.27 -1.54 -6.77
C LYS A 35 -5.84 -1.01 -6.96
N GLY A 36 -5.46 -0.65 -8.19
CA GLY A 36 -4.15 -0.08 -8.51
C GLY A 36 -4.14 1.45 -8.50
N PHE A 37 -3.10 2.05 -7.93
CA PHE A 37 -2.94 3.50 -7.83
C PHE A 37 -1.53 3.95 -8.24
N GLY A 38 -1.44 5.12 -8.86
CA GLY A 38 -0.17 5.80 -9.13
C GLY A 38 0.17 6.91 -8.12
N ASP A 39 -0.73 7.16 -7.16
CA ASP A 39 -0.61 8.21 -6.15
C ASP A 39 -1.20 7.69 -4.83
N HIS A 40 -0.40 7.64 -3.77
CA HIS A 40 -0.82 7.07 -2.49
C HIS A 40 -1.92 7.90 -1.85
N ARG A 41 -2.01 9.20 -2.12
CA ARG A 41 -3.05 10.08 -1.54
C ARG A 41 -4.44 9.66 -1.99
N LYS A 42 -4.58 9.24 -3.26
CA LYS A 42 -5.84 8.68 -3.79
C LYS A 42 -6.16 7.31 -3.20
N LEU A 43 -5.14 6.49 -2.93
CA LEU A 43 -5.32 5.22 -2.23
C LEU A 43 -5.83 5.47 -0.80
N LEU A 44 -5.32 6.49 -0.11
CA LEU A 44 -5.70 6.83 1.25
C LEU A 44 -7.14 7.37 1.38
N GLU A 45 -7.75 7.82 0.29
CA GLU A 45 -9.17 8.19 0.25
C GLU A 45 -10.11 6.97 0.41
N LEU A 46 -9.60 5.74 0.26
CA LEU A 46 -10.38 4.52 0.47
C LEU A 46 -10.79 4.38 1.94
N LYS A 47 -12.09 4.50 2.20
CA LYS A 47 -12.64 4.37 3.55
C LYS A 47 -12.53 2.96 4.10
N GLU A 48 -12.65 1.95 3.23
CA GLU A 48 -12.52 0.53 3.59
C GLU A 48 -11.09 0.05 3.87
N LEU A 49 -10.08 0.91 3.77
CA LEU A 49 -8.69 0.54 4.05
C LEU A 49 -8.39 0.67 5.55
N ASP A 50 -7.97 -0.42 6.18
CA ASP A 50 -7.64 -0.44 7.62
C ASP A 50 -6.20 0.02 7.89
N ALA A 51 -5.23 -0.51 7.13
CA ALA A 51 -3.80 -0.29 7.34
C ALA A 51 -3.02 -0.15 6.02
N VAL A 52 -1.84 0.48 6.08
CA VAL A 52 -0.89 0.55 4.98
C VAL A 52 0.46 -0.07 5.36
N LEU A 53 1.08 -0.73 4.39
CA LEU A 53 2.50 -1.07 4.42
C LEU A 53 3.26 -0.19 3.43
N ILE A 54 4.22 0.58 3.94
CA ILE A 54 5.05 1.50 3.17
C ILE A 54 6.41 0.85 2.96
N ALA A 55 6.70 0.51 1.69
CA ALA A 55 7.97 -0.06 1.24
C ALA A 55 8.57 0.77 0.08
N THR A 56 8.29 2.08 0.09
CA THR A 56 8.93 3.06 -0.80
C THR A 56 10.39 3.27 -0.38
N PRO A 57 11.19 4.07 -1.11
CA PRO A 57 12.50 4.47 -0.61
C PRO A 57 12.39 5.33 0.67
N ASP A 58 13.43 5.29 1.49
CA ASP A 58 13.58 5.98 2.79
C ASP A 58 13.12 7.46 2.79
N HIS A 59 13.54 8.23 1.79
CA HIS A 59 13.20 9.65 1.66
C HIS A 59 11.70 9.93 1.43
N TRP A 60 10.89 8.90 1.14
CA TRP A 60 9.44 9.00 1.06
C TRP A 60 8.72 8.50 2.31
N HIS A 61 9.39 7.73 3.18
CA HIS A 61 8.75 7.09 4.33
C HIS A 61 8.02 8.08 5.22
N ALA A 62 8.70 9.15 5.64
CA ALA A 62 8.14 10.12 6.57
C ALA A 62 6.86 10.78 6.01
N LEU A 63 6.90 11.28 4.76
CA LEU A 63 5.76 11.95 4.16
C LEU A 63 4.58 10.98 3.94
N THR A 64 4.84 9.79 3.39
CA THR A 64 3.78 8.79 3.16
C THR A 64 3.18 8.28 4.47
N ALA A 65 3.99 8.11 5.52
CA ALA A 65 3.52 7.70 6.83
C ALA A 65 2.65 8.79 7.49
N ILE A 66 3.09 10.05 7.43
CA ILE A 66 2.30 11.19 7.93
C ILE A 66 0.97 11.30 7.20
N ASP A 67 0.95 11.18 5.87
CA ASP A 67 -0.28 11.20 5.08
C ASP A 67 -1.23 10.06 5.49
N ALA A 68 -0.70 8.85 5.68
CA ALA A 68 -1.48 7.70 6.09
C ALA A 68 -2.06 7.84 7.50
N LEU A 69 -1.26 8.35 8.45
CA LEU A 69 -1.71 8.64 9.82
C LEU A 69 -2.79 9.73 9.82
N ASN A 70 -2.62 10.79 9.04
CA ASN A 70 -3.63 11.85 8.88
C ASN A 70 -4.93 11.34 8.25
N ALA A 71 -4.84 10.33 7.37
CA ALA A 71 -5.99 9.63 6.81
C ALA A 71 -6.61 8.59 7.77
N GLY A 72 -6.09 8.47 9.00
CA GLY A 72 -6.59 7.58 10.03
C GLY A 72 -6.29 6.11 9.78
N LYS A 73 -5.19 5.79 9.07
CA LYS A 73 -4.78 4.42 8.76
C LYS A 73 -3.73 3.93 9.75
N ASP A 74 -3.78 2.65 10.09
CA ASP A 74 -2.67 2.01 10.79
C ASP A 74 -1.46 1.90 9.84
N VAL A 75 -0.26 2.13 10.37
CA VAL A 75 0.95 2.28 9.55
C VAL A 75 2.03 1.27 9.94
N TYR A 76 2.46 0.49 8.96
CA TYR A 76 3.73 -0.25 8.98
C TYR A 76 4.66 0.37 7.93
N VAL A 77 5.89 0.71 8.32
CA VAL A 77 6.91 1.28 7.43
C VAL A 77 8.13 0.38 7.46
N GLU A 78 8.65 0.03 6.28
CA GLU A 78 9.92 -0.67 6.18
C GLU A 78 11.08 0.19 6.68
N LYS A 79 12.13 -0.45 7.19
CA LYS A 79 13.34 0.27 7.62
C LYS A 79 14.11 0.82 6.42
N PRO A 80 14.94 1.87 6.60
CA PRO A 80 14.95 2.86 7.70
C PRO A 80 13.88 3.94 7.51
#